data_AF-A0A8T5Q2A1-F1
#
_entry.id   AF-A0A8T5Q2A1-F1
#
_cell.length_a   1.000
_cell.length_b   1.000
_cell.length_c   1.000
_cell.angle_alpha   90.00
_cell.angle_beta   90.00
_cell.angle_gamma   90.00
#
_symmetry.space_group_name_H-M   'P 1'
#
loop_
_entity.id
_entity.type
_entity.pdbx_description
1 polymer ?
#
loop_
_entity_poly.entity_id
_entity_poly.type
_entity_poly.pdbx_seq_one_letter_code
_entity_poly.pdbx_strand_id
1 'polypeptide(L)' 'MAITHEKKKQIAVLTGGGDAPGLNAVIRGITFKAKKLGYDVLGILDGWKG' A
#
# COMPACT_ATOMS: atom_id res chain seq x y z
N MET A 1 0.35 -33.21 2.07
CA MET A 1 -0.36 -32.05 1.50
C MET A 1 0.59 -30.86 1.53
N ALA A 2 1.10 -30.43 0.38
CA ALA A 2 1.93 -29.23 0.32
C ALA A 2 1.01 -28.00 0.41
N ILE A 3 1.20 -27.18 1.44
CA ILE A 3 0.46 -25.92 1.58
C ILE A 3 1.13 -24.92 0.64
N THR A 4 0.68 -24.85 -0.61
CA THR A 4 1.11 -23.80 -1.54
C THR A 4 0.56 -22.46 -1.04
N HIS A 5 1.41 -21.65 -0.42
CA HIS A 5 1.05 -20.28 -0.08
C HIS A 5 0.98 -19.48 -1.38
N GLU A 6 -0.23 -19.30 -1.91
CA GLU A 6 -0.43 -18.33 -3.00
C GLU A 6 0.02 -16.96 -2.51
N LYS A 7 1.00 -16.38 -3.19
CA LYS A 7 1.48 -15.03 -2.89
C LYS A 7 0.33 -14.07 -3.11
N LYS A 8 -0.15 -13.44 -2.04
CA LYS A 8 -1.07 -12.30 -2.15
C LYS A 8 -0.39 -11.23 -2.99
N LYS A 9 -1.13 -10.68 -3.94
CA LYS A 9 -0.68 -9.55 -4.74
C LYS A 9 -0.43 -8.36 -3.80
N GLN A 10 0.69 -7.68 -3.96
CA GLN A 10 1.11 -6.56 -3.12
C GLN A 10 1.12 -5.24 -3.89
N ILE A 11 0.77 -4.15 -3.21
CA ILE A 11 0.85 -2.78 -3.72
C ILE A 11 1.78 -1.99 -2.78
N ALA A 12 2.84 -1.40 -3.32
CA ALA A 12 3.68 -0.46 -2.58
C ALA A 12 3.18 0.98 -2.80
N VAL A 13 3.10 1.77 -1.74
CA VAL A 13 2.65 3.17 -1.77
C VAL A 13 3.76 4.05 -1.18
N LEU A 14 4.20 5.03 -1.96
CA LEU A 14 5.12 6.08 -1.53
C LEU A 14 4.50 7.45 -1.81
N THR A 15 4.78 8.43 -0.97
CA THR A 15 4.41 9.83 -1.21
C THR A 15 5.67 10.62 -1.57
N GLY A 16 5.73 11.14 -2.80
CA GLY A 16 6.81 12.02 -3.25
C GLY A 16 6.42 13.48 -3.16
N GLY A 17 7.39 14.36 -2.86
CA GLY A 17 7.16 15.80 -2.72
C GLY A 17 6.85 16.22 -1.28
N GLY A 18 6.28 17.40 -1.11
CA GLY A 18 5.86 17.93 0.19
C GLY A 18 4.46 17.46 0.60
N ASP A 19 4.12 17.68 1.86
CA ASP A 19 2.78 17.36 2.38
C ASP A 19 1.71 18.23 1.73
N ALA A 20 0.61 17.58 1.35
CA ALA A 20 -0.58 18.21 0.81
C ALA A 20 -1.83 17.75 1.58
N PRO A 21 -2.83 18.63 1.76
CA PRO A 21 -4.10 18.23 2.35
C PRO A 21 -4.73 17.11 1.51
N GLY A 22 -5.08 16.00 2.17
CA GLY A 22 -5.72 14.85 1.53
C GLY A 22 -4.80 13.64 1.28
N LEU A 23 -3.47 13.74 1.43
CA LEU A 23 -2.56 12.60 1.26
C LEU A 23 -2.96 11.40 2.14
N ASN A 24 -3.22 11.64 3.42
CA ASN A 24 -3.66 10.60 4.35
C ASN A 24 -4.99 9.97 3.93
N ALA A 25 -5.90 10.74 3.34
CA ALA A 25 -7.18 10.23 2.85
C ALA A 25 -6.97 9.33 1.62
N VAL A 26 -6.06 9.69 0.70
CA VAL A 26 -5.69 8.87 -0.47
C VAL A 26 -5.03 7.57 -0.04
N ILE A 27 -4.04 7.61 0.87
CA ILE A 27 -3.39 6.41 1.42
C ILE A 27 -4.43 5.48 2.05
N ARG A 28 -5.35 6.03 2.85
CA ARG A 28 -6.45 5.27 3.45
C ARG A 28 -7.38 4.66 2.41
N GLY A 29 -7.74 5.42 1.37
CA GLY A 29 -8.61 4.95 0.28
C GLY A 29 -8.03 3.76 -0.47
N ILE A 30 -6.75 3.86 -0.84
CA ILE A 30 -6.02 2.77 -1.51
C ILE A 30 -5.95 1.54 -0.60
N THR A 31 -5.54 1.72 0.66
CA THR A 31 -5.42 0.64 1.65
C THR A 31 -6.76 -0.08 1.87
N PHE A 32 -7.85 0.67 2.00
CA PHE A 32 -9.18 0.11 2.21
C PHE A 32 -9.65 -0.70 1.00
N LYS A 33 -9.46 -0.19 -0.22
CA LYS A 33 -9.86 -0.91 -1.45
C LYS A 33 -8.99 -2.15 -1.68
N ALA A 34 -7.68 -2.04 -1.46
CA ALA A 34 -6.73 -3.15 -1.58
C ALA A 34 -7.12 -4.31 -0.67
N LYS A 35 -7.40 -4.03 0.62
CA LYS A 35 -7.85 -5.04 1.59
C LYS A 35 -9.15 -5.73 1.16
N LYS A 36 -10.13 -4.98 0.62
CA LYS A 36 -11.39 -5.55 0.11
C LYS A 36 -11.20 -6.49 -1.08
N LEU A 37 -10.13 -6.32 -1.85
CA LEU A 37 -9.80 -7.14 -3.01
C LEU A 37 -8.76 -8.23 -2.69
N GLY A 38 -8.37 -8.39 -1.42
CA GLY A 38 -7.40 -9.41 -1.00
C GLY A 38 -5.93 -9.07 -1.29
N TYR A 39 -5.63 -7.82 -1.63
CA TYR A 39 -4.25 -7.33 -1.77
C TYR A 39 -3.67 -6.91 -0.42
N ASP A 40 -2.36 -7.06 -0.28
CA ASP A 40 -1.59 -6.45 0.81
C ASP A 40 -1.00 -5.11 0.36
N VAL A 41 -0.82 -4.17 1.31
CA VAL A 41 -0.27 -2.83 1.05
C VAL A 41 1.00 -2.61 1.87
N LEU A 42 2.05 -2.17 1.20
CA LEU A 42 3.33 -1.78 1.81
C LEU A 42 3.48 -0.26 1.71
N GLY A 43 3.66 0.42 2.85
CA GLY A 43 4.03 1.83 2.87
C GLY A 43 5.55 1.99 2.76
N ILE A 44 6.01 2.85 1.86
CA ILE A 44 7.41 3.26 1.76
C ILE A 44 7.54 4.58 2.52
N LEU A 45 8.42 4.59 3.52
CA LEU A 45 8.69 5.75 4.36
C LEU A 45 9.68 6.69 3.66
N ASP A 46 9.71 7.95 4.09
CA ASP A 46 10.65 8.98 3.61
C ASP A 46 10.69 9.21 2.08
N GLY A 47 9.60 8.84 1.40
CA GLY A 47 9.42 9.05 -0.04
C GLY A 47 10.44 8.28 -0.86
N TRP A 48 11.18 8.97 -1.73
CA TRP A 48 12.20 8.34 -2.58
C TRP A 48 13.49 7.96 -1.85
N LYS A 49 13.68 8.41 -0.60
CA LYS A 49 14.84 8.00 0.21
C LYS A 49 14.73 6.54 0.65
N GLY A 50 13.49 6.03 0.81
CA GLY A 50 13.21 4.71 1.37
C GLY A 50 13.58 4.62 2.85
#